data_AF-A0A5N8VF32-F1
#
_entry.id   AF-A0A5N8VF32-F1
#
_cell.length_a   1.000
_cell.length_b   1.000
_cell.length_c   1.000
_cell.angle_alpha   90.00
_cell.angle_beta   90.00
_cell.angle_gamma   90.00
#
_symmetry.space_group_name_H-M   'P 1'
#
loop_
_entity.id
_entity.type
_entity.pdbx_description
1 polymer ?
#
loop_
_entity_poly.entity_id
_entity_poly.type
_entity_poly.pdbx_seq_one_letter_code
_entity_poly.pdbx_strand_id
1 'polypeptide(L)' 'MADVPADLAAVWPRVLEQLLGEGRGQGVEVKDEHWIRRCQPLALVADTALLAVPNEFAKNVLEGRLAPIVSES' A
#
# COMPACT_ATOMS: atom_id res chain seq x y z
N MET A 1 -22.36 3.51 11.19
CA MET A 1 -21.06 2.82 11.28
C MET A 1 -20.69 2.44 9.86
N ALA A 2 -20.01 3.33 9.14
CA ALA A 2 -19.73 3.13 7.72
C ALA A 2 -18.47 2.26 7.59
N ASP A 3 -18.67 1.07 7.06
CA ASP A 3 -17.87 0.45 6.00
C ASP A 3 -16.39 0.90 5.90
N VAL A 4 -15.59 0.45 6.87
CA VAL A 4 -14.13 0.59 6.88
C VAL A 4 -13.46 0.06 5.59
N PRO A 5 -13.91 -1.03 4.92
CA PRO A 5 -13.31 -1.44 3.65
C PRO A 5 -13.61 -0.50 2.46
N ALA A 6 -14.82 0.07 2.35
CA ALA A 6 -15.11 1.07 1.32
C ALA A 6 -14.30 2.36 1.50
N ASP A 7 -14.06 2.77 2.75
CA ASP A 7 -13.23 3.95 3.04
C ASP A 7 -11.78 3.73 2.60
N LEU A 8 -11.21 2.55 2.90
CA LEU A 8 -9.84 2.21 2.50
C LEU A 8 -9.68 2.19 0.96
N ALA A 9 -10.62 1.61 0.23
CA ALA A 9 -10.59 1.60 -1.23
C ALA A 9 -10.71 3.01 -1.83
N ALA A 10 -11.47 3.90 -1.19
CA ALA A 10 -11.62 5.28 -1.63
C ALA A 10 -10.38 6.14 -1.34
N VAL A 11 -9.67 5.91 -0.24
CA VAL A 11 -8.43 6.65 0.11
C VAL A 11 -7.16 6.06 -0.49
N TRP A 12 -7.20 4.82 -0.99
CA TRP A 12 -6.07 4.14 -1.62
C TRP A 12 -5.35 4.93 -2.72
N PRO A 13 -6.02 5.57 -3.70
CA PRO A 13 -5.32 6.40 -4.67
C PRO A 13 -4.51 7.53 -4.01
N ARG A 14 -5.03 8.13 -2.94
CA ARG A 14 -4.33 9.16 -2.17
C ARG A 14 -3.15 8.58 -1.37
N VAL A 15 -3.29 7.37 -0.83
CA VAL A 15 -2.19 6.63 -0.16
C VAL A 15 -1.09 6.32 -1.16
N LEU A 16 -1.44 5.86 -2.37
CA LEU A 16 -0.48 5.65 -3.46
C LEU A 16 0.22 6.95 -3.83
N GLU A 17 -0.49 8.07 -3.94
CA GLU A 17 0.12 9.38 -4.19
C GLU A 17 1.05 9.82 -3.05
N GLN A 18 0.76 9.47 -1.80
CA GLN A 18 1.66 9.78 -0.68
C GLN A 18 2.89 8.86 -0.64
N LEU A 19 2.72 7.57 -0.96
CA LEU A 19 3.81 6.59 -0.99
C LEU A 19 4.72 6.76 -2.22
N LEU A 20 4.15 7.16 -3.36
CA LEU A 20 4.83 7.27 -4.66
C LEU A 20 5.13 8.72 -5.07
N GLY A 21 4.55 9.71 -4.39
CA GLY A 21 4.67 11.12 -4.74
C GLY A 21 6.05 11.72 -4.42
N GLU A 22 6.29 12.87 -5.07
CA GLU A 22 7.53 13.64 -5.04
C GLU A 22 7.88 14.09 -3.61
N GLY A 23 8.67 13.28 -2.90
CA GLY A 23 9.23 13.65 -1.60
C GLY A 23 9.06 12.62 -0.47
N ARG A 24 8.31 11.54 -0.67
CA ARG A 24 8.12 10.49 0.36
C ARG A 24 8.30 9.04 -0.12
N GLY A 25 8.65 8.82 -1.39
CA GLY A 25 9.22 7.55 -1.84
C GLY A 25 10.62 7.32 -1.26
N GLN A 26 10.78 7.27 0.06
CA GLN A 26 12.02 6.90 0.72
C GLN A 26 12.24 5.39 0.54
N GLY A 27 12.61 4.96 -0.67
CA GLY A 27 13.11 3.59 -0.92
C GLY A 27 12.26 2.68 -1.80
N VAL A 28 11.13 3.16 -2.36
CA VAL A 28 10.39 2.38 -3.38
C VAL A 28 11.07 2.60 -4.73
N GLU A 29 11.70 1.56 -5.27
CA GLU A 29 12.25 1.62 -6.63
C GLU A 29 11.12 1.72 -7.66
N VAL A 30 11.36 2.37 -8.81
CA VAL A 30 10.39 2.49 -9.92
C VAL A 30 9.83 1.12 -10.37
N LYS A 31 10.63 0.06 -10.26
CA LYS A 31 10.20 -1.32 -10.56
C LYS A 31 9.21 -1.88 -9.54
N ASP A 32 9.31 -1.42 -8.28
CA ASP A 32 8.49 -1.87 -7.17
C ASP A 32 7.15 -1.09 -7.11
N GLU A 33 7.11 0.14 -7.63
CA GLU A 33 5.88 0.93 -7.75
C GLU A 33 4.77 0.24 -8.55
N HIS A 34 5.14 -0.51 -9.60
CA HIS A 34 4.19 -1.28 -10.39
C HIS A 34 3.42 -2.28 -9.51
N TRP A 35 4.08 -2.89 -8.52
CA TRP A 35 3.46 -3.87 -7.65
C TRP A 35 2.43 -3.25 -6.72
N ILE A 36 2.74 -2.10 -6.11
CA ILE A 36 1.80 -1.44 -5.19
C ILE A 36 0.58 -0.86 -5.93
N ARG A 37 0.76 -0.35 -7.15
CA ARG A 37 -0.35 0.09 -8.01
C ARG A 37 -1.28 -1.05 -8.42
N ARG A 38 -0.78 -2.29 -8.46
CA ARG A 38 -1.55 -3.50 -8.77
C ARG A 38 -2.20 -4.13 -7.55
N CYS A 39 -1.87 -3.65 -6.35
CA CYS A 39 -2.49 -4.15 -5.13
C CYS A 39 -3.87 -3.54 -4.93
N GLN A 40 -4.79 -4.36 -4.43
CA GLN A 40 -6.14 -3.93 -4.12
C GLN A 40 -6.32 -3.91 -2.59
N PRO A 41 -6.68 -2.76 -2.00
CA PRO A 41 -7.04 -2.70 -0.60
C PRO A 41 -8.30 -3.53 -0.34
N LEU A 42 -8.21 -4.50 0.56
CA LEU A 42 -9.33 -5.37 0.92
C LEU A 42 -10.08 -4.85 2.14
N ALA A 43 -9.36 -4.49 3.20
CA ALA A 43 -9.94 -3.98 4.43
C ALA A 43 -8.87 -3.31 5.31
N LEU A 44 -9.30 -2.41 6.19
CA LEU A 44 -8.50 -1.95 7.31
C LEU A 44 -9.06 -2.62 8.57
N VAL A 45 -8.22 -3.36 9.30
CA VAL A 45 -8.60 -4.04 10.54
C VAL A 45 -7.79 -3.43 11.67
N ALA A 46 -8.46 -2.66 12.54
CA ALA A 46 -7.81 -1.75 13.47
C ALA A 46 -6.84 -0.82 12.72
N ASP A 47 -5.53 -0.95 12.94
CA ASP A 47 -4.47 -0.16 12.31
C ASP A 47 -3.70 -0.95 11.24
N THR A 48 -4.21 -2.11 10.82
CA THR A 48 -3.55 -2.99 9.84
C THR A 48 -4.31 -3.00 8.52
N ALA A 49 -3.67 -2.49 7.45
CA ALA A 49 -4.22 -2.54 6.10
C ALA A 49 -3.99 -3.92 5.46
N LEU A 50 -5.07 -4.58 5.05
CA LEU A 50 -5.05 -5.81 4.27
C LEU A 50 -5.05 -5.48 2.79
N LEU A 51 -4.00 -5.88 2.08
CA LEU A 51 -3.82 -5.66 0.65
C LEU A 51 -3.81 -6.99 -0.09
N ALA A 52 -4.64 -7.13 -1.11
CA ALA A 52 -4.53 -8.20 -2.08
C ALA A 52 -3.35 -7.94 -3.02
N VAL A 53 -2.49 -8.94 -3.15
CA VAL A 53 -1.33 -8.91 -4.05
C VAL A 53 -1.57 -9.76 -5.29
N PRO A 54 -0.98 -9.42 -6.45
CA PRO A 54 -1.14 -10.21 -7.67
C PRO A 54 -0.37 -11.55 -7.66
N ASN A 55 0.66 -11.68 -6.81
CA ASN A 55 1.48 -12.89 -6.67
C ASN A 55 2.35 -12.83 -5.39
N GLU A 56 3.00 -13.95 -5.04
CA GLU A 56 3.89 -14.05 -3.86
C GLU A 56 5.15 -13.17 -3.96
N PHE A 57 5.61 -12.85 -5.17
CA PHE A 57 6.75 -11.95 -5.34
C PHE A 57 6.40 -10.53 -4.91
N ALA A 58 5.23 -10.03 -5.34
CA ALA A 58 4.70 -8.73 -4.94
C ALA A 58 4.50 -8.67 -3.41
N LYS A 59 4.02 -9.76 -2.79
CA LYS A 59 3.94 -9.88 -1.33
C LYS A 59 5.30 -9.68 -0.65
N ASN A 60 6.35 -10.36 -1.13
CA ASN A 60 7.70 -10.22 -0.59
C ASN A 60 8.26 -8.80 -0.74
N VAL A 61 8.02 -8.15 -1.89
CA VAL A 61 8.44 -6.76 -2.10
C VAL A 61 7.72 -5.84 -1.12
N LEU A 62 6.41 -6.04 -0.92
CA LEU A 62 5.61 -5.25 0.02
C LEU A 62 6.03 -5.44 1.48
N GLU A 63 6.12 -6.69 1.94
CA GLU A 63 6.47 -7.01 3.33
C GLU A 63 7.95 -6.71 3.66
N GLY A 64 8.84 -6.79 2.67
CA GLY A 64 10.26 -6.54 2.87
C GLY A 64 10.63 -5.06 2.75
N ARG A 65 10.32 -4.45 1.60
CA ARG A 65 10.82 -3.12 1.24
C ARG A 65 9.86 -2.00 1.58
N LEU A 66 8.56 -2.25 1.46
CA LEU A 66 7.53 -1.23 1.69
C LEU A 66 7.04 -1.20 3.14
N ALA A 67 6.95 -2.33 3.84
CA ALA A 67 6.52 -2.39 5.24
C ALA A 67 7.16 -1.33 6.16
N PRO A 68 8.49 -1.10 6.14
CA PRO A 68 9.09 -0.03 6.96
C PRO A 68 8.70 1.37 6.50
N ILE A 69 8.47 1.59 5.20
CA ILE A 69 8.10 2.89 4.61
C ILE A 69 6.66 3.27 4.99
N VAL A 70 5.75 2.30 5.06
CA VAL A 70 4.34 2.53 5.42
C VAL A 70 4.13 2.59 6.94
N SER A 71 4.98 1.95 7.73
CA SER A 71 4.83 1.87 9.20
C SER A 71 5.42 3.07 9.97
N GLU A 72 6.29 3.86 9.35
CA GLU A 72 7.01 4.96 10.01
C GLU A 72 6.38 6.34 9.73
N SER A 73 5.04 6.44 9.71
CA SER A 73 4.30 7.70 9.49
C SER A 73 3.25 7.98 10.55
#